data_AF-A0A2V7VNH1-F1
#
_entry.id   AF-A0A2V7VNH1-F1
#
_cell.length_a   1.000
_cell.length_b   1.000
_cell.length_c   1.000
_cell.angle_alpha   90.00
_cell.angle_beta   90.00
_cell.angle_gamma   90.00
#
_symmetry.space_group_name_H-M   'P 1'
#
loop_
_entity.id
_entity.type
_entity.pdbx_description
1 polymer ?
#
loop_
_entity_poly.entity_id
_entity_poly.type
_entity_poly.pdbx_seq_one_letter_code
_entity_poly.pdbx_strand_id
1 'polypeptide(L)'
;DEGETRKLSRFASELQWLEDRLPMNPEGRNKRLGALAPIRVVDVVFSAGDGNHDVQTAAFNLPNDERIVAEKGTKRIMLRNTQEAKFKKVLVPVSAVALSAADRENVAFAPFFTHILMHELMHGLGPHDIEVGGRKTTVRQELKADISGLWALQQLIDKGVIDRGMGRTLYTTFLASAFRSIRFGTNEAHGKGQAVQLNDLLDRGAFRVAADGTFSVDPGKVAGAVTALTREILTIEAEGSEAKARALLERQGVVRPEVQRVLDRLRDVPVDIAPRFVTAGELTAFHHGE
;
A
#
# COMPACT_ATOMS: atom_id res chain seq x y z
N ASP A 1 20.24 4.59 -1.88
CA ASP A 1 20.43 4.10 -3.26
C ASP A 1 20.04 5.19 -4.26
N GLU A 2 21.01 5.72 -5.01
CA GLU A 2 20.72 6.78 -5.99
C GLU A 2 19.99 6.28 -7.25
N GLY A 3 20.28 5.05 -7.70
CA GLY A 3 19.68 4.49 -8.90
C GLY A 3 18.18 4.28 -8.71
N GLU A 4 17.80 3.65 -7.60
CA GLU A 4 16.40 3.46 -7.22
C GLU A 4 15.71 4.79 -6.90
N THR A 5 16.41 5.73 -6.25
CA THR A 5 15.87 7.08 -6.03
C THR A 5 15.52 7.77 -7.35
N ARG A 6 16.40 7.73 -8.37
CA ARG A 6 16.12 8.32 -9.69
C ARG A 6 14.94 7.64 -10.37
N LYS A 7 14.88 6.30 -10.34
CA LYS A 7 13.78 5.52 -10.94
C LYS A 7 12.42 5.88 -10.36
N LEU A 8 12.33 6.10 -9.05
CA LEU A 8 11.07 6.39 -8.38
C LEU A 8 10.71 7.88 -8.40
N SER A 9 11.70 8.77 -8.40
CA SER A 9 11.47 10.22 -8.45
C SER A 9 10.73 10.66 -9.71
N ARG A 10 10.79 9.89 -10.80
CA ARG A 10 10.03 10.15 -12.02
C ARG A 10 8.51 10.08 -11.83
N PHE A 11 8.01 9.37 -10.81
CA PHE A 11 6.57 9.34 -10.55
C PHE A 11 6.04 10.66 -9.99
N ALA A 12 6.90 11.52 -9.44
CA ALA A 12 6.48 12.82 -8.94
C ALA A 12 5.92 13.73 -10.06
N SER A 13 6.41 13.60 -11.30
CA SER A 13 5.87 14.35 -12.45
C SER A 13 4.54 13.79 -12.96
N GLU A 14 4.12 12.62 -12.49
CA GLU A 14 2.88 11.96 -12.91
C GLU A 14 1.69 12.25 -11.97
N LEU A 15 1.95 12.84 -10.80
CA LEU A 15 0.93 12.99 -9.75
C LEU A 15 -0.26 13.84 -10.20
N GLN A 16 -0.03 14.99 -10.85
CA GLN A 16 -1.15 15.79 -11.36
C GLN A 16 -1.93 15.03 -12.44
N TRP A 17 -1.24 14.30 -13.32
CA TRP A 17 -1.88 13.52 -14.37
C TRP A 17 -2.78 12.41 -13.81
N LEU A 18 -2.37 11.80 -12.68
CA LEU A 18 -3.17 10.83 -11.92
C LEU A 18 -4.34 11.51 -11.21
N GLU A 19 -4.11 12.64 -10.52
CA GLU A 19 -5.16 13.42 -9.85
C GLU A 19 -6.30 13.79 -10.82
N ASP A 20 -5.94 14.30 -12.00
CA ASP A 20 -6.89 14.69 -13.05
C ASP A 20 -7.73 13.51 -13.57
N ARG A 21 -7.30 12.27 -13.32
CA ARG A 21 -7.92 11.02 -13.79
C ARG A 21 -8.54 10.18 -12.70
N LEU A 22 -8.46 10.60 -11.43
CA LEU A 22 -9.06 9.86 -10.33
C LEU A 22 -10.51 9.49 -10.66
N PRO A 23 -10.94 8.24 -10.38
CA PRO A 23 -12.25 7.75 -10.81
C PRO A 23 -13.41 8.29 -9.96
N MET A 24 -13.42 9.59 -9.67
CA MET A 24 -14.42 10.35 -8.91
C MET A 24 -15.04 11.48 -9.75
N ASN A 25 -16.01 12.22 -9.21
CA ASN A 25 -16.54 13.43 -9.86
C ASN A 25 -15.38 14.42 -10.16
N PRO A 26 -15.21 14.88 -11.42
CA PRO A 26 -14.18 15.86 -11.78
C PRO A 26 -14.15 17.12 -10.93
N GLU A 27 -15.30 17.58 -10.42
CA GLU A 27 -15.40 18.79 -9.58
C GLU A 27 -14.68 18.64 -8.23
N GLY A 28 -14.59 17.40 -7.72
CA GLY A 28 -13.92 17.09 -6.45
C GLY A 28 -12.43 16.82 -6.58
N ARG A 29 -11.86 16.87 -7.80
CA ARG A 29 -10.42 16.66 -8.04
C ARG A 29 -9.63 17.94 -7.77
N ASN A 30 -8.41 17.79 -7.28
CA ASN A 30 -7.54 18.93 -7.06
C ASN A 30 -6.97 19.47 -8.38
N LYS A 31 -7.36 20.70 -8.74
CA LYS A 31 -6.92 21.39 -9.97
C LYS A 31 -5.42 21.64 -10.01
N ARG A 32 -4.76 21.70 -8.85
CA ARG A 32 -3.32 21.94 -8.74
C ARG A 32 -2.80 21.39 -7.43
N LEU A 33 -2.09 20.26 -7.52
CA LEU A 33 -1.35 19.71 -6.39
C LEU A 33 -0.26 20.68 -5.91
N GLY A 34 0.03 20.63 -4.61
CA GLY A 34 1.13 21.36 -3.98
C GLY A 34 2.51 20.94 -4.50
N ALA A 35 3.55 21.69 -4.09
CA ALA A 35 4.92 21.48 -4.56
C ALA A 35 5.47 20.08 -4.24
N LEU A 36 6.45 19.65 -5.05
CA LEU A 36 6.98 18.28 -5.14
C LEU A 36 7.20 17.58 -3.79
N ALA A 37 6.84 16.31 -3.81
CA ALA A 37 7.10 15.30 -2.81
C ALA A 37 8.46 14.62 -3.05
N PRO A 38 9.59 15.05 -2.44
CA PRO A 38 10.85 14.35 -2.63
C PRO A 38 10.75 12.90 -2.15
N ILE A 39 11.05 11.97 -3.06
CA ILE A 39 11.16 10.53 -2.79
C ILE A 39 12.64 10.20 -2.59
N ARG A 40 12.97 9.41 -1.57
CA ARG A 40 14.31 8.84 -1.39
C ARG A 40 14.22 7.35 -1.09
N VAL A 41 15.12 6.59 -1.70
CA VAL A 41 15.31 5.17 -1.42
C VAL A 41 16.60 5.00 -0.63
N VAL A 42 16.49 4.41 0.55
CA VAL A 42 17.62 4.22 1.46
C VAL A 42 17.67 2.77 1.93
N ASP A 43 18.87 2.33 2.30
CA ASP A 43 19.05 1.11 3.08
C ASP A 43 19.25 1.52 4.54
N VAL A 44 18.42 0.95 5.41
CA VAL A 44 18.44 1.25 6.85
C VAL A 44 19.66 0.59 7.47
N VAL A 45 20.49 1.40 8.13
CA VAL A 45 21.62 0.92 8.92
C VAL A 45 21.22 0.70 10.38
N PHE A 46 20.29 1.51 10.90
CA PHE A 46 19.80 1.45 12.28
C PHE A 46 18.41 2.08 12.40
N SER A 47 17.58 1.56 13.30
CA SER A 47 16.35 2.22 13.78
C SER A 47 16.18 1.99 15.28
N ALA A 48 15.52 2.94 15.96
CA ALA A 48 15.28 2.92 17.41
C ALA A 48 13.99 3.66 17.77
N GLY A 49 13.58 3.54 19.04
CA GLY A 49 12.32 4.11 19.54
C GLY A 49 11.13 3.52 18.79
N ASP A 50 10.18 4.37 18.41
CA ASP A 50 8.97 3.98 17.67
C ASP A 50 9.29 3.34 16.30
N GLY A 51 10.43 3.67 15.70
CA GLY A 51 10.90 3.07 14.44
C GLY A 51 11.49 1.65 14.59
N ASN A 52 11.54 1.10 15.80
CA ASN A 52 11.98 -0.27 16.07
C ASN A 52 11.11 -0.93 17.16
N HIS A 53 9.80 -0.93 16.93
CA HIS A 53 8.81 -1.57 17.79
C HIS A 53 7.90 -2.47 16.93
N ASP A 54 7.65 -3.69 17.39
CA ASP A 54 6.81 -4.69 16.72
C ASP A 54 7.09 -4.83 15.20
N VAL A 55 6.13 -4.44 14.35
CA VAL A 55 6.21 -4.48 12.89
C VAL A 55 7.11 -3.36 12.41
N GLN A 56 8.19 -3.72 11.72
CA GLN A 56 9.17 -2.74 11.25
C GLN A 56 8.57 -1.84 10.16
N THR A 57 8.88 -0.55 10.22
CA THR A 57 8.47 0.40 9.18
C THR A 57 9.02 -0.01 7.81
N ALA A 58 8.19 0.04 6.77
CA ALA A 58 8.61 -0.25 5.39
C ALA A 58 8.91 1.03 4.58
N ALA A 59 8.13 2.08 4.84
CA ALA A 59 8.28 3.41 4.28
C ALA A 59 7.66 4.41 5.26
N PHE A 60 7.97 5.69 5.11
CA PHE A 60 7.30 6.74 5.86
C PHE A 60 7.27 8.06 5.10
N ASN A 61 6.29 8.88 5.42
CA ASN A 61 6.10 10.24 4.88
C ASN A 61 6.11 11.25 6.03
N LEU A 62 7.04 12.21 6.00
CA LEU A 62 7.23 13.19 7.08
C LEU A 62 7.53 14.60 6.53
N PRO A 63 7.27 15.68 7.30
CA PRO A 63 6.74 15.68 8.67
C PRO A 63 5.22 15.46 8.74
N ASN A 64 4.71 15.18 9.95
CA ASN A 64 3.27 15.08 10.24
C ASN A 64 2.61 16.43 10.58
N ASP A 65 3.41 17.47 10.88
CA ASP A 65 2.90 18.81 11.21
C ASP A 65 2.23 19.46 9.99
N GLU A 66 0.91 19.59 10.03
CA GLU A 66 0.07 20.11 8.94
C GLU A 66 0.49 21.49 8.47
N ARG A 67 0.98 22.36 9.37
CA ARG A 67 1.46 23.69 9.00
C ARG A 67 2.71 23.59 8.14
N ILE A 68 3.66 22.73 8.52
CA ILE A 68 4.89 22.51 7.74
C ILE A 68 4.55 21.81 6.42
N VAL A 69 3.63 20.84 6.43
CA VAL A 69 3.15 20.15 5.23
C VAL A 69 2.58 21.16 4.22
N ALA A 70 1.75 22.10 4.66
CA ALA A 70 1.16 23.12 3.80
C ALA A 70 2.20 24.10 3.23
N GLU A 71 3.17 24.53 4.05
CA GLU A 71 4.17 25.53 3.65
C GLU A 71 5.33 24.94 2.82
N LYS A 72 5.74 23.69 3.11
CA LYS A 72 6.99 23.09 2.63
C LYS A 72 6.82 21.72 1.97
N GLY A 73 5.65 21.11 2.08
CA GLY A 73 5.40 19.76 1.60
C GLY A 73 5.97 18.69 2.52
N THR A 74 6.11 17.48 1.96
CA THR A 74 6.49 16.26 2.71
C THR A 74 7.49 15.43 1.93
N LYS A 75 8.32 14.67 2.64
CA LYS A 75 9.34 13.78 2.09
C LYS A 75 8.96 12.32 2.34
N ARG A 76 9.03 11.51 1.29
CA ARG A 76 8.79 10.06 1.35
C ARG A 76 10.12 9.32 1.37
N ILE A 77 10.28 8.43 2.35
CA ILE A 77 11.45 7.56 2.48
C ILE A 77 11.03 6.11 2.30
N MET A 78 11.64 5.43 1.33
CA MET A 78 11.49 4.00 1.08
C MET A 78 12.67 3.24 1.70
N LEU A 79 12.38 2.31 2.60
CA LEU A 79 13.39 1.52 3.32
C LEU A 79 13.62 0.19 2.57
N ARG A 80 14.49 0.23 1.54
CA ARG A 80 14.62 -0.86 0.55
C ARG A 80 15.00 -2.18 1.20
N ASN A 81 16.12 -2.23 1.92
CA ASN A 81 16.58 -3.46 2.57
C ASN A 81 15.56 -4.04 3.57
N THR A 82 14.82 -3.19 4.28
CA THR A 82 13.70 -3.62 5.14
C THR A 82 12.57 -4.25 4.32
N GLN A 83 12.18 -3.62 3.21
CA GLN A 83 11.15 -4.17 2.31
C GLN A 83 11.61 -5.48 1.65
N GLU A 84 12.89 -5.58 1.25
CA GLU A 84 13.46 -6.82 0.72
C GLU A 84 13.43 -7.96 1.75
N ALA A 85 13.75 -7.66 3.01
CA ALA A 85 13.69 -8.63 4.08
C ALA A 85 12.25 -9.11 4.32
N LYS A 86 11.28 -8.19 4.39
CA LYS A 86 9.84 -8.53 4.49
C LYS A 86 9.37 -9.36 3.29
N PHE A 87 9.79 -8.99 2.09
CA PHE A 87 9.46 -9.73 0.87
C PHE A 87 9.96 -11.18 0.95
N LYS A 88 11.26 -11.36 1.22
CA LYS A 88 11.92 -12.67 1.22
C LYS A 88 11.48 -13.56 2.39
N LYS A 89 11.35 -12.99 3.60
CA LYS A 89 11.13 -13.75 4.84
C LYS A 89 9.66 -13.91 5.21
N VAL A 90 8.78 -13.07 4.65
CA VAL A 90 7.35 -13.10 4.95
C VAL A 90 6.52 -13.30 3.69
N LEU A 91 6.62 -12.40 2.71
CA LEU A 91 5.69 -12.41 1.57
C LEU A 91 5.83 -13.66 0.70
N VAL A 92 7.06 -14.10 0.42
CA VAL A 92 7.31 -15.32 -0.38
C VAL A 92 6.79 -16.58 0.33
N PRO A 93 7.07 -16.82 1.63
CA PRO A 93 6.41 -17.91 2.36
C PRO A 93 4.88 -17.80 2.42
N VAL A 94 4.34 -16.59 2.59
CA VAL A 94 2.88 -16.35 2.56
C VAL A 94 2.29 -16.77 1.22
N SER A 95 2.91 -16.37 0.10
CA SER A 95 2.40 -16.68 -1.23
C SER A 95 2.41 -18.18 -1.52
N ALA A 96 3.38 -18.94 -0.98
CA ALA A 96 3.43 -20.39 -1.12
C ALA A 96 2.23 -21.12 -0.51
N VAL A 97 1.58 -20.52 0.50
CA VAL A 97 0.40 -21.08 1.19
C VAL A 97 -0.90 -20.47 0.68
N ALA A 98 -0.91 -19.17 0.42
CA ALA A 98 -2.10 -18.42 0.06
C ALA A 98 -2.48 -18.56 -1.41
N LEU A 99 -1.51 -18.70 -2.31
CA LEU A 99 -1.75 -18.67 -3.76
C LEU A 99 -1.72 -20.05 -4.41
N SER A 100 -2.45 -20.14 -5.53
CA SER A 100 -2.39 -21.27 -6.45
C SER A 100 -0.95 -21.52 -6.91
N ALA A 101 -0.59 -22.77 -7.22
CA ALA A 101 0.77 -23.09 -7.65
C ALA A 101 1.20 -22.31 -8.91
N ALA A 102 0.26 -22.08 -9.84
CA ALA A 102 0.50 -21.34 -11.08
C ALA A 102 0.73 -19.84 -10.84
N ASP A 103 0.16 -19.26 -9.78
CA ASP A 103 0.29 -17.82 -9.52
C ASP A 103 1.53 -17.45 -8.72
N ARG A 104 2.19 -18.42 -8.06
CA ARG A 104 3.36 -18.14 -7.20
C ARG A 104 4.53 -17.51 -7.95
N GLU A 105 4.74 -17.85 -9.22
CA GLU A 105 5.78 -17.26 -10.06
C GLU A 105 5.52 -15.77 -10.39
N ASN A 106 4.27 -15.31 -10.23
CA ASN A 106 3.89 -13.93 -10.47
C ASN A 106 4.03 -13.04 -9.22
N VAL A 107 4.64 -13.56 -8.15
CA VAL A 107 5.01 -12.77 -6.97
C VAL A 107 6.42 -12.22 -7.14
N ALA A 108 6.55 -10.89 -7.19
CA ALA A 108 7.84 -10.25 -7.47
C ALA A 108 8.10 -9.06 -6.53
N PHE A 109 9.38 -8.80 -6.25
CA PHE A 109 9.76 -7.69 -5.37
C PHE A 109 9.44 -6.32 -5.98
N ALA A 110 9.60 -6.17 -7.29
CA ALA A 110 9.36 -4.90 -7.98
C ALA A 110 7.93 -4.35 -7.79
N PRO A 111 6.84 -5.11 -8.02
CA PRO A 111 5.48 -4.63 -7.73
C PRO A 111 5.23 -4.44 -6.22
N PHE A 112 5.81 -5.27 -5.34
CA PHE A 112 5.69 -5.08 -3.89
C PHE A 112 6.26 -3.72 -3.46
N PHE A 113 7.49 -3.44 -3.87
CA PHE A 113 8.20 -2.20 -3.55
C PHE A 113 7.55 -0.97 -4.21
N THR A 114 7.13 -1.09 -5.46
CA THR A 114 6.52 0.02 -6.21
C THR A 114 5.10 0.32 -5.72
N HIS A 115 4.34 -0.69 -5.28
CA HIS A 115 3.02 -0.51 -4.66
C HIS A 115 3.12 0.22 -3.32
N ILE A 116 4.09 -0.11 -2.47
CA ILE A 116 4.32 0.64 -1.22
C ILE A 116 4.64 2.11 -1.52
N LEU A 117 5.47 2.41 -2.53
CA LEU A 117 5.67 3.80 -2.92
C LEU A 117 4.36 4.44 -3.40
N MET A 118 3.61 3.75 -4.24
CA MET A 118 2.39 4.33 -4.79
C MET A 118 1.34 4.57 -3.71
N HIS A 119 1.25 3.70 -2.70
CA HIS A 119 0.46 3.92 -1.49
C HIS A 119 0.83 5.28 -0.85
N GLU A 120 2.11 5.53 -0.60
CA GLU A 120 2.60 6.80 -0.01
C GLU A 120 2.29 8.03 -0.89
N LEU A 121 2.30 7.85 -2.22
CA LEU A 121 1.95 8.93 -3.15
C LEU A 121 0.45 9.19 -3.15
N MET A 122 -0.36 8.14 -3.18
CA MET A 122 -1.81 8.23 -3.23
C MET A 122 -2.43 8.74 -1.93
N HIS A 123 -1.73 8.64 -0.80
CA HIS A 123 -2.12 9.39 0.40
C HIS A 123 -2.33 10.87 0.10
N GLY A 124 -1.46 11.48 -0.73
CA GLY A 124 -1.48 12.90 -1.08
C GLY A 124 -2.36 13.28 -2.28
N LEU A 125 -3.12 12.34 -2.86
CA LEU A 125 -4.06 12.58 -3.97
C LEU A 125 -5.52 12.42 -3.51
N GLY A 126 -6.46 12.98 -4.26
CA GLY A 126 -7.90 12.93 -3.96
C GLY A 126 -8.33 13.90 -2.85
N PRO A 127 -9.55 13.73 -2.30
CA PRO A 127 -10.09 14.62 -1.27
C PRO A 127 -9.21 14.68 -0.02
N HIS A 128 -8.93 15.89 0.46
CA HIS A 128 -8.22 16.14 1.73
C HIS A 128 -9.00 17.16 2.55
N ASP A 129 -8.97 18.42 2.10
CA ASP A 129 -9.79 19.51 2.62
C ASP A 129 -11.14 19.49 1.91
N ILE A 130 -12.20 19.20 2.66
CA ILE A 130 -13.57 19.15 2.13
C ILE A 130 -14.45 20.16 2.87
N GLU A 131 -15.59 20.48 2.27
CA GLU A 131 -16.63 21.29 2.89
C GLU A 131 -17.92 20.49 3.01
N VAL A 132 -18.40 20.28 4.24
CA VAL A 132 -19.63 19.54 4.53
C VAL A 132 -20.61 20.47 5.22
N GLY A 133 -21.70 20.83 4.51
CA GLY A 133 -22.72 21.73 5.04
C GLY A 133 -22.18 23.11 5.43
N GLY A 134 -21.27 23.68 4.64
CA GLY A 134 -20.66 24.99 4.89
C GLY A 134 -19.49 24.97 5.89
N ARG A 135 -19.12 23.80 6.44
CA ARG A 135 -18.01 23.66 7.39
C ARG A 135 -16.82 22.94 6.74
N LYS A 136 -15.64 23.57 6.82
CA LYS A 136 -14.38 22.94 6.40
C LYS A 136 -13.98 21.83 7.37
N THR A 137 -13.54 20.70 6.85
CA THR A 137 -13.03 19.56 7.62
C THR A 137 -12.01 18.76 6.77
N THR A 138 -11.30 17.83 7.41
CA THR A 138 -10.29 16.97 6.77
C THR A 138 -10.73 15.52 6.80
N VAL A 139 -10.44 14.77 5.74
CA VAL A 139 -10.66 13.33 5.68
C VAL A 139 -9.34 12.63 5.37
N ARG A 140 -8.94 11.71 6.24
CA ARG A 140 -7.77 10.87 6.03
C ARG A 140 -8.08 9.46 6.49
N GLN A 141 -8.36 8.56 5.55
CA GLN A 141 -8.52 7.14 5.85
C GLN A 141 -7.46 6.31 5.14
N GLU A 142 -6.85 5.39 5.89
CA GLU A 142 -5.91 4.39 5.39
C GLU A 142 -6.54 3.44 4.34
N LEU A 143 -7.88 3.45 4.22
CA LEU A 143 -8.63 2.65 3.24
C LEU A 143 -8.31 2.99 1.78
N LYS A 144 -7.97 4.25 1.49
CA LYS A 144 -7.80 4.75 0.11
C LYS A 144 -6.47 4.30 -0.51
N ALA A 145 -5.37 4.45 0.22
CA ALA A 145 -4.03 4.51 -0.36
C ALA A 145 -3.62 3.22 -1.07
N ASP A 146 -3.94 2.06 -0.49
CA ASP A 146 -3.60 0.77 -1.09
C ASP A 146 -4.31 0.52 -2.42
N ILE A 147 -5.65 0.65 -2.46
CA ILE A 147 -6.44 0.33 -3.65
C ILE A 147 -6.26 1.38 -4.75
N SER A 148 -6.20 2.65 -4.37
CA SER A 148 -5.91 3.74 -5.31
C SER A 148 -4.45 3.67 -5.79
N GLY A 149 -3.54 3.09 -5.00
CA GLY A 149 -2.17 2.77 -5.40
C GLY A 149 -2.13 1.71 -6.50
N LEU A 150 -2.94 0.66 -6.41
CA LEU A 150 -3.11 -0.30 -7.50
C LEU A 150 -3.70 0.34 -8.75
N TRP A 151 -4.73 1.17 -8.59
CA TRP A 151 -5.32 1.92 -9.69
C TRP A 151 -4.26 2.78 -10.40
N ALA A 152 -3.50 3.57 -9.65
CA ALA A 152 -2.47 4.46 -10.20
C ALA A 152 -1.36 3.69 -10.90
N LEU A 153 -0.89 2.57 -10.32
CA LEU A 153 0.10 1.72 -10.98
C LEU A 153 -0.41 1.17 -12.30
N GLN A 154 -1.66 0.70 -12.35
CA GLN A 154 -2.27 0.26 -13.61
C GLN A 154 -2.33 1.40 -14.64
N GLN A 155 -2.73 2.61 -14.24
CA GLN A 155 -2.75 3.77 -15.14
C GLN A 155 -1.35 4.10 -15.70
N LEU A 156 -0.31 4.01 -14.87
CA LEU A 156 1.07 4.28 -15.29
C LEU A 156 1.66 3.16 -16.16
N ILE A 157 1.22 1.91 -15.96
CA ILE A 157 1.51 0.79 -16.87
C ILE A 157 0.85 1.02 -18.22
N ASP A 158 -0.43 1.39 -18.23
CA ASP A 158 -1.19 1.63 -19.46
C ASP A 158 -0.66 2.83 -20.25
N LYS A 159 -0.21 3.88 -19.54
CA LYS A 159 0.48 5.05 -20.10
C LYS A 159 1.89 4.73 -20.63
N GLY A 160 2.49 3.60 -20.23
CA GLY A 160 3.85 3.20 -20.61
C GLY A 160 4.96 3.87 -19.79
N VAL A 161 4.64 4.49 -18.65
CA VAL A 161 5.64 5.01 -17.70
C VAL A 161 6.29 3.87 -16.92
N ILE A 162 5.50 2.85 -16.59
CA ILE A 162 5.95 1.60 -15.97
C ILE A 162 5.95 0.50 -17.03
N ASP A 163 6.96 -0.38 -16.96
CA ASP A 163 7.08 -1.51 -17.86
C ASP A 163 5.84 -2.42 -17.79
N ARG A 164 5.36 -2.87 -18.96
CA ARG A 164 4.16 -3.72 -19.07
C ARG A 164 4.32 -5.06 -18.37
N GLY A 165 5.54 -5.57 -18.23
CA GLY A 165 5.84 -6.80 -17.48
C GLY A 165 5.46 -6.71 -16.00
N MET A 166 5.41 -5.50 -15.42
CA MET A 166 4.92 -5.32 -14.05
C MET A 166 3.43 -5.62 -13.92
N GLY A 167 2.62 -5.40 -14.98
CA GLY A 167 1.18 -5.67 -14.95
C GLY A 167 0.84 -7.13 -14.63
N ARG A 168 1.66 -8.08 -15.11
CA ARG A 168 1.47 -9.52 -14.83
C ARG A 168 1.65 -9.87 -13.35
N THR A 169 2.52 -9.13 -12.65
CA THR A 169 2.92 -9.45 -11.27
C THR A 169 2.27 -8.55 -10.22
N LEU A 170 1.71 -7.41 -10.64
CA LEU A 170 1.13 -6.39 -9.76
C LEU A 170 0.05 -6.95 -8.84
N TYR A 171 -1.05 -7.46 -9.41
CA TYR A 171 -2.21 -7.87 -8.64
C TYR A 171 -1.97 -9.15 -7.84
N THR A 172 -1.18 -10.09 -8.36
CA THR A 172 -0.84 -11.33 -7.66
C THR A 172 0.07 -11.06 -6.45
N THR A 173 1.04 -10.15 -6.60
CA THR A 173 1.88 -9.72 -5.48
C THR A 173 1.05 -9.00 -4.42
N PHE A 174 0.11 -8.15 -4.83
CA PHE A 174 -0.81 -7.49 -3.90
C PHE A 174 -1.70 -8.48 -3.16
N LEU A 175 -2.28 -9.47 -3.86
CA LEU A 175 -3.10 -10.52 -3.25
C LEU A 175 -2.33 -11.28 -2.16
N ALA A 176 -1.09 -11.69 -2.44
CA ALA A 176 -0.24 -12.29 -1.40
C ALA A 176 0.01 -11.33 -0.23
N SER A 177 0.23 -10.04 -0.52
CA SER A 177 0.50 -9.02 0.51
C SER A 177 -0.73 -8.70 1.36
N ALA A 178 -1.95 -8.86 0.83
CA ALA A 178 -3.17 -8.74 1.61
C ALA A 178 -3.18 -9.73 2.80
N PHE A 179 -2.81 -11.00 2.56
CA PHE A 179 -2.65 -11.99 3.64
C PHE A 179 -1.53 -11.64 4.62
N ARG A 180 -0.44 -11.03 4.15
CA ARG A 180 0.61 -10.52 5.04
C ARG A 180 0.07 -9.44 5.97
N SER A 181 -0.62 -8.43 5.43
CA SER A 181 -1.10 -7.29 6.20
C SER A 181 -2.27 -7.65 7.13
N ILE A 182 -3.19 -8.53 6.73
CA ILE A 182 -4.31 -8.97 7.59
C ILE A 182 -3.80 -9.65 8.87
N ARG A 183 -2.61 -10.26 8.86
CA ARG A 183 -1.99 -10.88 10.03
C ARG A 183 -1.51 -9.90 11.09
N PHE A 184 -1.48 -8.60 10.80
CA PHE A 184 -1.30 -7.56 11.82
C PHE A 184 -2.54 -7.40 12.71
N GLY A 185 -3.69 -7.91 12.24
CA GLY A 185 -4.96 -7.91 12.95
C GLY A 185 -5.91 -6.82 12.46
N THR A 186 -7.21 -7.10 12.48
CA THR A 186 -8.27 -6.16 12.04
C THR A 186 -8.60 -5.08 13.08
N ASN A 187 -7.93 -5.11 14.23
CA ASN A 187 -7.98 -4.01 15.21
C ASN A 187 -7.06 -2.85 14.80
N GLU A 188 -6.10 -3.10 13.89
CA GLU A 188 -5.22 -2.11 13.31
C GLU A 188 -5.80 -1.60 11.97
N ALA A 189 -5.58 -0.32 11.67
CA ALA A 189 -6.24 0.37 10.56
C ALA A 189 -5.88 -0.24 9.19
N HIS A 190 -4.61 -0.56 8.97
CA HIS A 190 -4.10 -1.18 7.75
C HIS A 190 -4.65 -2.60 7.57
N GLY A 191 -4.62 -3.45 8.60
CA GLY A 191 -5.19 -4.79 8.59
C GLY A 191 -6.70 -4.79 8.30
N LYS A 192 -7.44 -3.86 8.91
CA LYS A 192 -8.87 -3.68 8.64
C LYS A 192 -9.14 -3.20 7.22
N GLY A 193 -8.35 -2.25 6.71
CA GLY A 193 -8.46 -1.76 5.35
C GLY A 193 -8.12 -2.80 4.30
N GLN A 194 -7.18 -3.68 4.59
CA GLN A 194 -6.83 -4.82 3.74
C GLN A 194 -7.94 -5.86 3.71
N ALA A 195 -8.63 -6.10 4.83
CA ALA A 195 -9.82 -6.95 4.85
C ALA A 195 -10.93 -6.39 3.95
N VAL A 196 -11.18 -5.06 3.99
CA VAL A 196 -12.15 -4.40 3.09
C VAL A 196 -11.80 -4.65 1.62
N GLN A 197 -10.55 -4.40 1.24
CA GLN A 197 -10.09 -4.54 -0.14
C GLN A 197 -10.16 -5.99 -0.63
N LEU A 198 -9.68 -6.94 0.17
CA LEU A 198 -9.74 -8.35 -0.17
C LEU A 198 -11.19 -8.82 -0.36
N ASN A 199 -12.08 -8.46 0.57
CA ASN A 199 -13.47 -8.88 0.52
C ASN A 199 -14.24 -8.26 -0.65
N ASP A 200 -14.06 -6.96 -0.94
CA ASP A 200 -14.69 -6.32 -2.11
C ASP A 200 -14.19 -6.92 -3.44
N LEU A 201 -12.89 -7.20 -3.55
CA LEU A 201 -12.32 -7.84 -4.74
C LEU A 201 -12.79 -9.30 -4.91
N LEU A 202 -13.07 -10.02 -3.81
CA LEU A 202 -13.74 -11.33 -3.85
C LEU A 202 -15.19 -11.21 -4.33
N ASP A 203 -15.97 -10.27 -3.77
CA ASP A 203 -17.38 -10.05 -4.13
C ASP A 203 -17.54 -9.69 -5.61
N ARG A 204 -16.57 -8.94 -6.17
CA ARG A 204 -16.53 -8.59 -7.60
C ARG A 204 -15.97 -9.71 -8.49
N GLY A 205 -15.53 -10.82 -7.90
CA GLY A 205 -14.90 -11.95 -8.59
C GLY A 205 -13.54 -11.64 -9.22
N ALA A 206 -12.93 -10.52 -8.82
CA ALA A 206 -11.57 -10.14 -9.21
C ALA A 206 -10.52 -11.01 -8.51
N PHE A 207 -10.80 -11.42 -7.27
CA PHE A 207 -10.12 -12.52 -6.61
C PHE A 207 -11.05 -13.72 -6.52
N ARG A 208 -10.47 -14.91 -6.51
CA ARG A 208 -11.21 -16.17 -6.47
C ARG A 208 -10.58 -17.11 -5.45
N VAL A 209 -11.41 -17.97 -4.87
CA VAL A 209 -10.98 -19.04 -3.97
C VAL A 209 -11.18 -20.37 -4.69
N ALA A 210 -10.10 -21.12 -4.85
CA ALA A 210 -10.13 -22.47 -5.41
C ALA A 210 -10.63 -23.49 -4.38
N ALA A 211 -10.99 -24.69 -4.85
CA ALA A 211 -11.50 -25.76 -3.99
C ALA A 211 -10.48 -26.22 -2.91
N ASP A 212 -9.17 -26.08 -3.18
CA ASP A 212 -8.08 -26.36 -2.24
C ASP A 212 -7.84 -25.21 -1.21
N GLY A 213 -8.66 -24.16 -1.28
CA GLY A 213 -8.59 -22.98 -0.43
C GLY A 213 -7.48 -22.01 -0.80
N THR A 214 -6.81 -22.18 -1.94
CA THR A 214 -5.87 -21.17 -2.46
C THR A 214 -6.60 -20.05 -3.19
N PHE A 215 -5.97 -18.88 -3.26
CA PHE A 215 -6.51 -17.68 -3.88
C PHE A 215 -5.79 -17.39 -5.19
N SER A 216 -6.52 -16.82 -6.15
CA SER A 216 -6.01 -16.43 -7.47
C SER A 216 -6.62 -15.11 -7.93
N VAL A 217 -5.96 -14.47 -8.91
CA VAL A 217 -6.46 -13.25 -9.55
C VAL A 217 -7.22 -13.60 -10.84
N ASP A 218 -8.35 -12.94 -11.07
CA ASP A 218 -9.02 -12.90 -12.38
C ASP A 218 -8.52 -11.68 -13.19
N PRO A 219 -7.63 -11.87 -14.17
CA PRO A 219 -7.06 -10.76 -14.93
C PRO A 219 -8.10 -9.99 -15.74
N GLY A 220 -9.23 -10.62 -16.11
CA GLY A 220 -10.30 -9.98 -16.85
C GLY A 220 -11.18 -9.04 -16.01
N LYS A 221 -11.13 -9.17 -14.68
CA LYS A 221 -12.00 -8.41 -13.76
C LYS A 221 -11.25 -7.48 -12.83
N VAL A 222 -10.00 -7.78 -12.50
CA VAL A 222 -9.28 -7.10 -11.41
C VAL A 222 -9.11 -5.59 -11.60
N ALA A 223 -8.74 -5.13 -12.80
CA ALA A 223 -8.56 -3.69 -13.05
C ALA A 223 -9.86 -2.89 -12.89
N GLY A 224 -10.99 -3.45 -13.37
CA GLY A 224 -12.30 -2.85 -13.22
C GLY A 224 -12.77 -2.82 -11.77
N ALA A 225 -12.54 -3.90 -11.02
CA ALA A 225 -12.88 -4.00 -9.60
C ALA A 225 -12.07 -3.01 -8.74
N VAL A 226 -10.76 -2.90 -8.97
CA VAL A 226 -9.88 -1.91 -8.31
C VAL A 226 -10.35 -0.48 -8.58
N THR A 227 -10.72 -0.17 -9.83
CA THR A 227 -11.26 1.15 -10.20
C THR A 227 -12.58 1.44 -9.49
N ALA A 228 -13.47 0.45 -9.40
CA ALA A 228 -14.76 0.59 -8.74
C ALA A 228 -14.63 0.84 -7.23
N LEU A 229 -13.77 0.09 -6.53
CA LEU A 229 -13.54 0.30 -5.11
C LEU A 229 -12.84 1.65 -4.83
N THR A 230 -11.88 2.02 -5.67
CA THR A 230 -11.23 3.34 -5.59
C THR A 230 -12.25 4.47 -5.73
N ARG A 231 -13.19 4.36 -6.69
CA ARG A 231 -14.30 5.31 -6.85
C ARG A 231 -15.18 5.38 -5.60
N GLU A 232 -15.58 4.24 -5.06
CA GLU A 232 -16.46 4.17 -3.89
C GLU A 232 -15.84 4.89 -2.69
N ILE A 233 -14.58 4.57 -2.37
CA ILE A 233 -13.85 5.19 -1.25
C ILE A 233 -13.68 6.69 -1.46
N LEU A 234 -13.20 7.13 -2.64
CA LEU A 234 -13.03 8.56 -2.93
C LEU A 234 -14.35 9.34 -2.89
N THR A 235 -15.46 8.70 -3.26
CA THR A 235 -16.79 9.32 -3.17
C THR A 235 -17.21 9.49 -1.72
N ILE A 236 -17.02 8.47 -0.88
CA ILE A 236 -17.29 8.54 0.57
C ILE A 236 -16.46 9.65 1.22
N GLU A 237 -15.18 9.77 0.86
CA GLU A 237 -14.30 10.82 1.37
C GLU A 237 -14.73 12.21 0.90
N ALA A 238 -15.05 12.39 -0.39
CA ALA A 238 -15.50 13.67 -0.93
C ALA A 238 -16.80 14.16 -0.29
N GLU A 239 -17.69 13.25 0.09
CA GLU A 239 -18.93 13.56 0.81
C GLU A 239 -18.71 13.83 2.31
N GLY A 240 -17.56 13.47 2.86
CA GLY A 240 -17.30 13.49 4.30
C GLY A 240 -18.26 12.58 5.09
N SER A 241 -18.71 11.47 4.49
CA SER A 241 -19.77 10.64 5.07
C SER A 241 -19.22 9.59 6.04
N GLU A 242 -19.09 9.95 7.32
CA GLU A 242 -18.69 8.99 8.38
C GLU A 242 -19.60 7.77 8.46
N ALA A 243 -20.91 7.95 8.22
CA ALA A 243 -21.88 6.87 8.23
C ALA A 243 -21.61 5.84 7.12
N LYS A 244 -21.32 6.29 5.89
CA LYS A 244 -20.98 5.38 4.78
C LYS A 244 -19.62 4.71 5.01
N ALA A 245 -18.63 5.44 5.53
CA ALA A 245 -17.32 4.87 5.87
C ALA A 245 -17.45 3.77 6.95
N ARG A 246 -18.21 4.04 8.01
CA ARG A 246 -18.51 3.06 9.07
C ARG A 246 -19.23 1.84 8.51
N ALA A 247 -20.26 2.03 7.69
CA ALA A 247 -21.01 0.93 7.09
C ALA A 247 -20.13 0.05 6.17
N LEU A 248 -19.21 0.65 5.41
CA LEU A 248 -18.23 -0.09 4.60
C LEU A 248 -17.29 -0.92 5.49
N LEU A 249 -16.74 -0.31 6.54
CA LEU A 249 -15.85 -0.96 7.49
C LEU A 249 -16.53 -2.10 8.27
N GLU A 250 -17.79 -1.93 8.67
CA GLU A 250 -18.54 -2.97 9.39
C GLU A 250 -18.90 -4.13 8.48
N ARG A 251 -19.29 -3.85 7.23
CA ARG A 251 -19.67 -4.88 6.25
C ARG A 251 -18.46 -5.65 5.72
N GLN A 252 -17.37 -4.96 5.38
CA GLN A 252 -16.25 -5.53 4.63
C GLN A 252 -14.96 -5.65 5.45
N GLY A 253 -14.81 -4.96 6.59
CA GLY A 253 -13.59 -4.96 7.40
C GLY A 253 -13.44 -6.17 8.32
N VAL A 254 -13.90 -7.35 7.89
CA VAL A 254 -13.94 -8.59 8.67
C VAL A 254 -13.11 -9.70 8.02
N VAL A 255 -12.52 -10.59 8.82
CA VAL A 255 -11.84 -11.79 8.29
C VAL A 255 -12.90 -12.84 7.96
N ARG A 256 -13.16 -13.07 6.67
CA ARG A 256 -14.10 -14.10 6.20
C ARG A 256 -13.55 -15.52 6.40
N PRO A 257 -14.40 -16.57 6.49
CA PRO A 257 -13.96 -17.94 6.76
C PRO A 257 -12.90 -18.47 5.78
N GLU A 258 -13.01 -18.14 4.50
CA GLU A 258 -12.03 -18.49 3.47
C GLU A 258 -10.65 -17.86 3.71
N VAL A 259 -10.61 -16.62 4.20
CA VAL A 259 -9.37 -15.93 4.56
C VAL A 259 -8.81 -16.56 5.83
N GLN A 260 -9.65 -16.78 6.85
CA GLN A 260 -9.23 -17.39 8.12
C GLN A 260 -8.57 -18.76 7.92
N ARG A 261 -9.12 -19.61 7.03
CA ARG A 261 -8.51 -20.90 6.70
C ARG A 261 -7.08 -20.78 6.17
N VAL A 262 -6.77 -19.74 5.40
CA VAL A 262 -5.39 -19.48 4.95
C VAL A 262 -4.54 -18.99 6.11
N LEU A 263 -5.04 -18.06 6.93
CA LEU A 263 -4.32 -17.55 8.10
C LEU A 263 -3.95 -18.66 9.09
N ASP A 264 -4.83 -19.64 9.29
CA ASP A 264 -4.57 -20.79 10.16
C ASP A 264 -3.41 -21.66 9.65
N ARG A 265 -3.17 -21.69 8.34
CA ARG A 265 -2.03 -22.39 7.72
C ARG A 265 -0.74 -21.54 7.70
N LEU A 266 -0.82 -20.27 8.07
CA LEU A 266 0.32 -19.33 8.11
C LEU A 266 0.94 -19.19 9.51
N ARG A 267 0.56 -20.05 10.47
CA ARG A 267 1.03 -19.97 11.87
C ARG A 267 2.56 -20.12 12.01
N ASP A 268 3.17 -20.93 11.16
CA ASP A 268 4.63 -21.17 11.17
C ASP A 268 5.41 -20.18 10.29
N VAL A 269 4.72 -19.30 9.55
CA VAL A 269 5.36 -18.24 8.77
C VAL A 269 5.57 -17.03 9.69
N PRO A 270 6.74 -16.36 9.69
CA PRO A 270 6.91 -15.13 10.47
C PRO A 270 5.88 -14.06 10.11
N VAL A 271 5.39 -13.28 11.09
CA VAL A 271 4.51 -12.13 10.82
C VAL A 271 5.31 -10.97 10.24
N ASP A 272 6.50 -10.72 10.80
CA ASP A 272 7.41 -9.69 10.35
C ASP A 272 8.88 -10.06 10.61
N ILE A 273 9.79 -9.07 10.64
CA ILE A 273 11.23 -9.27 10.82
C ILE A 273 11.70 -8.65 12.13
N ALA A 274 12.72 -9.24 12.75
CA ALA A 274 13.43 -8.66 13.89
C ALA A 274 14.87 -8.29 13.45
N PRO A 275 15.17 -7.00 13.18
CA PRO A 275 16.44 -6.61 12.62
C PRO A 275 17.58 -6.75 13.64
N ARG A 276 18.73 -7.24 13.18
CA ARG A 276 20.02 -7.15 13.88
C ARG A 276 20.91 -6.18 13.12
N PHE A 277 21.14 -5.00 13.69
CA PHE A 277 21.87 -3.91 13.03
C PHE A 277 23.39 -4.07 13.17
N VAL A 278 23.96 -5.10 12.53
CA VAL A 278 25.38 -5.46 12.67
C VAL A 278 26.33 -4.34 12.22
N THR A 279 26.04 -3.68 11.10
CA THR A 279 26.84 -2.55 10.60
C THR A 279 26.82 -1.36 11.55
N ALA A 280 25.69 -1.09 12.21
CA ALA A 280 25.64 -0.04 13.22
C ALA A 280 26.54 -0.37 14.41
N GLY A 281 26.52 -1.63 14.86
CA GLY A 281 27.41 -2.13 15.92
C GLY A 281 28.89 -1.99 15.56
N GLU A 282 29.28 -2.38 14.35
CA GLU A 282 30.66 -2.25 13.84
C GLU A 282 31.12 -0.79 13.78
N LEU A 283 30.27 0.11 13.28
CA LEU A 283 30.60 1.54 13.22
C LEU A 283 30.78 2.16 14.60
N THR A 284 29.98 1.73 15.60
CA THR A 284 30.15 2.20 16.98
C THR A 284 31.40 1.62 17.64
N ALA A 285 31.71 0.34 17.46
CA ALA A 285 32.91 -0.29 18.01
C ALA A 285 34.19 0.37 17.47
N PHE A 286 34.24 0.59 16.15
CA PHE A 286 35.35 1.27 15.48
C PHE A 286 35.61 2.69 16.03
N HIS A 287 34.56 3.42 16.43
CA HIS A 287 34.70 4.76 17.01
C HIS A 287 35.06 4.75 18.51
N HIS A 288 34.89 3.62 19.19
CA HIS A 288 35.30 3.43 20.58
C HIS A 288 36.68 2.76 20.74
N GLY A 289 37.35 2.40 19.64
CA GLY A 289 38.73 1.91 19.65
C GLY A 289 38.90 0.46 20.11
N GLU A 290 37.81 -0.32 20.10
CA GLU A 290 37.82 -1.79 20.20
C GLU A 290 37.98 -2.42 18.82
#